data_AF-A0A973EYB9-F1
#
_entry.id   AF-A0A973EYB9-F1
#
_cell.length_a   1.000
_cell.length_b   1.000
_cell.length_c   1.000
_cell.angle_alpha   90.00
_cell.angle_beta   90.00
_cell.angle_gamma   90.00
#
_symmetry.space_group_name_H-M   'P 1'
#
loop_
_entity.id
_entity.type
_entity.pdbx_description
1 polymer ?
#
loop_
_entity_poly.entity_id
_entity_poly.type
_entity_poly.pdbx_seq_one_letter_code
_entity_poly.pdbx_strand_id
1 'polypeptide(L)'
;MNFQIDLLYDNEFSDLNAIGNHVIVTSATNNWGSRAAGFDNNGIIVYRSLMDEFNAYDRTCPHDYALNNTSVKVNVDFTVAICPRCSTKYSLSAFGTTISGPGKYPLKNYSTSFDGRFITVWNK
;
A
#
# COMPACT_ATOMS: atom_id res chain seq x y z
N MET A 1 -7.39 3.47 -14.15
CA MET A 1 -6.01 2.96 -13.96
C MET A 1 -5.14 4.08 -13.41
N ASN A 2 -4.41 3.82 -12.32
CA ASN A 2 -3.44 4.77 -11.78
C ASN A 2 -2.04 4.48 -12.36
N PHE A 3 -1.51 3.28 -12.14
CA PHE A 3 -0.20 2.87 -12.64
C PHE A 3 -0.15 1.34 -12.82
N GLN A 4 0.93 0.86 -13.45
CA GLN A 4 1.14 -0.55 -13.75
C GLN A 4 2.59 -0.93 -13.46
N ILE A 5 2.79 -2.01 -12.70
CA ILE A 5 4.11 -2.57 -12.34
C ILE A 5 4.41 -3.74 -13.27
N ASP A 6 5.61 -3.80 -13.85
CA ASP A 6 6.11 -4.94 -14.64
C ASP A 6 7.03 -5.81 -13.76
N LEU A 7 6.56 -6.99 -13.35
CA LEU A 7 7.35 -7.86 -12.46
C LEU A 7 8.56 -8.53 -13.14
N LEU A 8 8.65 -8.49 -14.48
CA LEU A 8 9.72 -9.19 -15.21
C LEU A 8 10.91 -8.30 -15.55
N TYR A 9 10.66 -7.03 -15.88
CA TYR A 9 11.70 -6.14 -16.38
C TYR A 9 12.06 -5.01 -15.42
N ASP A 10 11.21 -4.75 -14.43
CA ASP A 10 11.45 -3.70 -13.46
C ASP A 10 12.02 -4.29 -12.17
N ASN A 11 13.33 -4.14 -12.01
CA ASN A 11 14.05 -4.66 -10.87
C ASN A 11 13.73 -3.91 -9.57
N GLU A 12 13.15 -2.70 -9.62
CA GLU A 12 12.68 -1.96 -8.44
C GLU A 12 11.59 -2.76 -7.70
N PHE A 13 10.88 -3.64 -8.42
CA PHE A 13 9.77 -4.40 -7.87
C PHE A 13 10.08 -5.89 -7.67
N SER A 14 11.36 -6.29 -7.67
CA SER A 14 11.75 -7.70 -7.51
C SER A 14 11.23 -8.33 -6.21
N ASP A 15 11.07 -7.53 -5.16
CA ASP A 15 10.56 -7.99 -3.86
C ASP A 15 9.14 -8.55 -3.96
N LEU A 16 8.33 -8.06 -4.91
CA LEU A 16 7.00 -8.58 -5.19
C LEU A 16 7.01 -9.98 -5.81
N ASN A 17 8.17 -10.58 -6.11
CA ASN A 17 8.24 -11.98 -6.53
C ASN A 17 8.00 -12.98 -5.39
N ALA A 18 8.13 -12.55 -4.13
CA ALA A 18 7.88 -13.39 -2.96
C ALA A 18 6.53 -13.06 -2.31
N ILE A 19 5.77 -14.10 -1.95
CA ILE A 19 4.53 -13.95 -1.16
C ILE A 19 4.88 -13.39 0.23
N GLY A 20 4.10 -12.44 0.71
CA GLY A 20 4.35 -11.78 2.00
C GLY A 20 5.29 -10.57 1.93
N ASN A 21 5.88 -10.30 0.76
CA ASN A 21 6.65 -9.07 0.56
C ASN A 21 5.77 -7.91 0.08
N HIS A 22 6.35 -6.72 0.18
CA HIS A 22 5.74 -5.48 -0.28
C HIS A 22 6.78 -4.58 -0.94
N VAL A 23 6.29 -3.61 -1.69
CA VAL A 23 7.06 -2.45 -2.15
C VAL A 23 6.28 -1.18 -1.86
N ILE A 24 7.01 -0.06 -1.82
CA ILE A 24 6.43 1.26 -1.65
C ILE A 24 6.56 1.98 -2.98
N VAL A 25 5.42 2.39 -3.52
CA VAL A 25 5.33 3.23 -4.71
C VAL A 25 5.06 4.66 -4.28
N THR A 26 5.77 5.62 -4.87
CA THR A 26 5.57 7.06 -4.63
C THR A 26 5.42 7.82 -5.94
N SER A 27 5.23 9.15 -5.87
CA SER A 27 5.20 10.00 -7.07
C SER A 27 6.51 9.99 -7.87
N ALA A 28 7.64 9.67 -7.23
CA ALA A 28 8.94 9.56 -7.89
C ALA A 28 9.15 8.22 -8.61
N THR A 29 8.42 7.17 -8.20
CA THR A 29 8.57 5.83 -8.77
C THR A 29 8.17 5.86 -10.25
N ASN A 30 9.09 5.43 -11.12
CA ASN A 30 8.91 5.38 -12.58
C ASN A 30 8.31 6.64 -13.22
N ASN A 31 8.58 7.82 -12.65
CA ASN A 31 8.02 9.10 -13.10
C ASN A 31 6.47 9.11 -13.19
N TRP A 32 5.77 8.28 -12.41
CA TRP A 32 4.30 8.19 -12.44
C TRP A 32 3.59 9.41 -11.83
N GLY A 33 4.28 10.22 -11.03
CA GLY A 33 3.78 11.46 -10.49
C GLY A 33 2.54 11.26 -9.62
N SER A 34 1.55 12.16 -9.76
CA SER A 34 0.33 12.16 -8.93
C SER A 34 -0.47 10.86 -8.99
N ARG A 35 -0.30 10.04 -10.03
CA ARG A 35 -0.99 8.75 -10.17
C ARG A 35 -0.61 7.75 -9.09
N ALA A 36 0.64 7.81 -8.63
CA ALA A 36 1.21 6.88 -7.65
C ALA A 36 1.58 7.56 -6.31
N ALA A 37 1.19 8.81 -6.14
CA ALA A 37 1.50 9.60 -4.95
C ALA A 37 0.81 9.11 -3.68
N GLY A 38 -0.34 8.43 -3.80
CA GLY A 38 -1.24 8.24 -2.66
C GLY A 38 -1.83 9.57 -2.18
N PHE A 39 -2.55 9.54 -1.07
CA PHE A 39 -3.05 10.75 -0.42
C PHE A 39 -1.89 11.54 0.20
N ASP A 40 -1.87 12.85 -0.06
CA ASP A 40 -0.86 13.79 0.45
C ASP A 40 0.60 13.34 0.21
N ASN A 41 0.84 12.67 -0.92
CA ASN A 41 2.15 12.14 -1.31
C ASN A 41 2.76 11.13 -0.31
N ASN A 42 1.94 10.48 0.52
CA ASN A 42 2.40 9.45 1.47
C ASN A 42 2.87 8.15 0.79
N GLY A 43 2.49 7.95 -0.47
CA GLY A 43 2.75 6.76 -1.26
C GLY A 43 1.71 5.66 -1.07
N ILE A 44 1.89 4.59 -1.83
CA ILE A 44 1.02 3.42 -1.87
C ILE A 44 1.87 2.18 -1.55
N ILE A 45 1.38 1.33 -0.66
CA ILE A 45 1.96 0.02 -0.40
C ILE A 45 1.37 -0.94 -1.43
N VAL A 46 2.21 -1.67 -2.15
CA VAL A 46 1.78 -2.82 -2.96
C VAL A 46 2.30 -4.07 -2.28
N TYR A 47 1.43 -5.01 -1.96
CA TYR A 47 1.71 -6.20 -1.15
C TYR A 47 1.28 -7.46 -1.90
N ARG A 48 2.12 -8.49 -1.93
CA ARG A 48 1.76 -9.79 -2.52
C ARG A 48 1.11 -10.68 -1.48
N SER A 49 -0.22 -10.79 -1.53
CA SER A 49 -1.00 -11.57 -0.56
C SER A 49 -0.94 -13.07 -0.83
N LEU A 50 -1.05 -13.48 -2.09
CA LEU A 50 -0.99 -14.88 -2.53
C LEU A 50 -0.19 -15.00 -3.83
N MET A 51 -0.19 -16.18 -4.44
CA MET A 51 0.54 -16.46 -5.68
C MET A 51 0.15 -15.48 -6.80
N ASP A 52 -1.14 -15.31 -7.08
CA ASP A 52 -1.62 -14.43 -8.15
C ASP A 52 -2.47 -13.26 -7.62
N GLU A 53 -2.36 -12.97 -6.32
CA GLU A 53 -3.14 -11.93 -5.66
C GLU A 53 -2.23 -10.85 -5.06
N PHE A 54 -2.56 -9.61 -5.37
CA PHE A 54 -1.87 -8.42 -4.86
C PHE A 54 -2.90 -7.51 -4.23
N ASN A 55 -2.53 -6.90 -3.12
CA ASN A 55 -3.32 -5.84 -2.50
C ASN A 55 -2.53 -4.54 -2.51
N ALA A 56 -3.24 -3.42 -2.62
CA ALA A 56 -2.63 -2.10 -2.60
C ALA A 56 -3.34 -1.18 -1.60
N TYR A 57 -2.57 -0.40 -0.85
CA TYR A 57 -3.06 0.39 0.26
C TYR A 57 -2.47 1.80 0.25
N ASP A 58 -3.30 2.80 0.54
CA ASP A 58 -2.79 4.14 0.86
C ASP A 58 -1.97 4.10 2.15
N ARG A 59 -0.85 4.83 2.19
CA ARG A 59 0.01 4.91 3.38
C ARG A 59 -0.48 5.88 4.44
N THR A 60 -1.66 6.46 4.29
CA THR A 60 -2.22 7.39 5.29
C THR A 60 -2.95 6.64 6.39
N CYS A 61 -2.61 6.93 7.65
CA CYS A 61 -3.33 6.39 8.81
C CYS A 61 -4.78 6.91 8.83
N PRO A 62 -5.79 6.04 8.66
CA PRO A 62 -7.19 6.46 8.62
C PRO A 62 -7.71 6.93 9.98
N HIS A 63 -7.11 6.47 11.09
CA HIS A 63 -7.52 6.88 12.43
C HIS A 63 -7.15 8.35 12.71
N ASP A 64 -5.89 8.72 12.50
CA ASP A 64 -5.43 10.10 12.72
C ASP A 64 -6.09 11.09 11.73
N TYR A 65 -6.37 10.63 10.51
CA TYR A 65 -7.12 11.41 9.53
C TYR A 65 -8.58 11.61 9.96
N ALA A 66 -9.29 10.56 10.38
CA ALA A 66 -10.67 10.67 10.82
C ALA A 66 -10.82 11.53 12.10
N LEU A 67 -9.84 11.47 13.01
CA LEU A 67 -9.91 12.18 14.28
C LEU A 67 -9.53 13.66 14.15
N ASN A 68 -8.47 13.97 13.39
CA ASN A 68 -7.84 15.29 13.40
C ASN A 68 -7.54 15.85 11.99
N ASN A 69 -8.07 15.23 10.93
CA ASN A 69 -7.75 15.54 9.54
C ASN A 69 -6.23 15.56 9.26
N THR A 70 -5.47 14.77 10.02
CA THR A 70 -4.00 14.73 9.90
C THR A 70 -3.58 13.56 9.03
N SER A 71 -2.85 13.87 7.96
CA SER A 71 -2.26 12.88 7.06
C SER A 71 -0.98 12.30 7.65
N VAL A 72 -1.08 11.21 8.42
CA VAL A 72 0.10 10.55 9.00
C VAL A 72 0.51 9.35 8.17
N LYS A 73 1.73 9.37 7.63
CA LYS A 73 2.31 8.25 6.90
C LYS A 73 2.61 7.07 7.82
N VAL A 74 2.08 5.89 7.49
CA VAL A 74 2.44 4.62 8.15
C VAL A 74 3.77 4.10 7.62
N ASN A 75 4.52 3.45 8.50
CA ASN A 75 5.71 2.67 8.16
C ASN A 75 5.34 1.21 7.99
N VAL A 76 6.08 0.46 7.18
CA VAL A 76 5.83 -0.97 7.00
C VAL A 76 6.97 -1.76 7.63
N ASP A 77 6.59 -2.74 8.44
CA ASP A 77 7.48 -3.70 9.08
C ASP A 77 6.96 -5.10 8.73
N PHE A 78 7.69 -5.80 7.86
CA PHE A 78 7.26 -7.05 7.22
C PHE A 78 5.87 -6.94 6.56
N THR A 79 4.87 -7.59 7.15
CA THR A 79 3.48 -7.66 6.67
C THR A 79 2.54 -6.72 7.44
N VAL A 80 3.10 -5.83 8.27
CA VAL A 80 2.35 -4.95 9.17
C VAL A 80 2.68 -3.49 8.88
N ALA A 81 1.65 -2.69 8.63
CA ALA A 81 1.78 -1.23 8.57
C ALA A 81 1.51 -0.62 9.95
N ILE A 82 2.38 0.27 10.41
CA ILE A 82 2.37 0.84 11.76
C ILE A 82 2.32 2.37 11.65
N CYS A 83 1.31 2.98 12.28
CA CYS A 83 1.26 4.44 12.40
C CYS A 83 2.25 4.92 13.49
N PRO A 84 3.22 5.80 13.17
CA PRO A 84 4.18 6.30 14.16
C PRO A 84 3.56 7.25 15.19
N ARG A 85 2.35 7.76 14.95
CA ARG A 85 1.66 8.71 15.84
C ARG A 85 0.77 8.00 16.85
N CYS A 86 -0.24 7.26 16.38
CA CYS A 86 -1.22 6.60 17.25
C CYS A 86 -0.86 5.14 17.58
N SER A 87 0.25 4.62 17.06
CA SER A 87 0.70 3.21 17.25
C SER A 87 -0.28 2.14 16.73
N THR A 88 -1.28 2.53 15.93
CA THR A 88 -2.18 1.56 15.29
C THR A 88 -1.40 0.69 14.32
N LYS A 89 -1.62 -0.63 14.40
CA LYS A 89 -1.05 -1.63 13.51
C LYS A 89 -2.11 -2.18 12.58
N TYR A 90 -1.78 -2.30 11.30
CA TYR A 90 -2.66 -2.76 10.24
C TYR A 90 -2.04 -3.98 9.54
N SER A 91 -2.85 -5.02 9.32
CA SER A 91 -2.42 -6.24 8.63
C SER A 91 -2.51 -6.08 7.11
N LEU A 92 -1.38 -6.17 6.41
CA LEU A 92 -1.37 -6.18 4.95
C LEU A 92 -1.92 -7.50 4.37
N SER A 93 -1.84 -8.61 5.11
CA SER A 93 -2.41 -9.90 4.70
C SER A 93 -3.93 -9.97 4.89
N ALA A 94 -4.51 -9.08 5.69
CA ALA A 94 -5.94 -9.02 5.95
C ALA A 94 -6.53 -7.66 5.54
N PHE A 95 -6.35 -7.28 4.27
CA PHE A 95 -6.99 -6.10 3.65
C PHE A 95 -6.74 -4.76 4.37
N GLY A 96 -5.59 -4.60 5.03
CA GLY A 96 -5.24 -3.39 5.78
C GLY A 96 -6.05 -3.22 7.07
N THR A 97 -6.70 -4.26 7.57
CA THR A 97 -7.50 -4.22 8.81
C THR A 97 -6.66 -4.00 10.05
N THR A 98 -7.24 -3.36 11.06
CA THR A 98 -6.59 -3.13 12.35
C THR A 98 -6.27 -4.44 13.07
N ILE A 99 -5.03 -4.62 13.48
CA ILE A 99 -4.58 -5.68 14.39
C ILE A 99 -4.69 -5.21 15.84
N SER A 100 -4.16 -4.02 16.12
CA SER A 100 -4.08 -3.44 17.46
C SER A 100 -3.98 -1.92 17.43
N GLY A 101 -4.31 -1.27 18.54
CA GLY A 101 -4.27 0.19 18.69
C GLY A 101 -5.66 0.84 18.55
N PRO A 102 -5.73 2.18 18.56
CA PRO A 102 -7.00 2.90 18.63
C PRO A 102 -7.78 2.95 17.30
N GLY A 103 -7.15 2.60 16.17
CA GLY A 103 -7.78 2.69 14.86
C GLY A 103 -8.92 1.70 14.61
N LYS A 104 -10.06 2.19 14.13
CA LYS A 104 -11.26 1.39 13.84
C LYS A 104 -11.50 1.14 12.35
N TYR A 105 -10.71 1.77 11.49
CA TYR A 105 -10.87 1.73 10.04
C TYR A 105 -9.67 1.05 9.40
N PRO A 106 -9.86 0.20 8.38
CA PRO A 106 -8.75 -0.35 7.60
C PRO A 106 -8.07 0.76 6.78
N LEU A 107 -6.84 0.50 6.35
CA LEU A 107 -6.17 1.35 5.35
C LEU A 107 -7.05 1.47 4.08
N LYS A 108 -6.99 2.61 3.40
CA LYS A 108 -7.71 2.79 2.13
C LYS A 108 -7.16 1.80 1.10
N ASN A 109 -8.00 0.90 0.62
CA ASN A 109 -7.64 -0.09 -0.37
C ASN A 109 -7.75 0.51 -1.78
N TYR A 110 -6.77 0.21 -2.63
CA TYR A 110 -6.82 0.39 -4.07
C TYR A 110 -7.24 -0.93 -4.72
N SER A 111 -7.89 -0.87 -5.87
CA SER A 111 -8.11 -2.05 -6.70
C SER A 111 -6.81 -2.49 -7.35
N THR A 112 -6.69 -3.80 -7.53
CA THR A 112 -5.58 -4.44 -8.22
C THR A 112 -6.10 -5.48 -9.21
N SER A 113 -5.32 -5.74 -10.24
CA SER A 113 -5.47 -6.91 -11.11
C SER A 113 -4.09 -7.38 -11.55
N PHE A 114 -3.94 -8.69 -11.75
CA PHE A 114 -2.70 -9.30 -12.19
C PHE A 114 -2.96 -10.22 -13.38
N ASP A 115 -2.13 -10.11 -14.42
CA ASP A 115 -2.27 -10.87 -15.67
C ASP A 115 -1.16 -11.92 -15.88
N GLY A 116 -0.34 -12.17 -14.85
CA GLY A 116 0.83 -13.04 -14.92
C GLY A 116 2.15 -12.29 -15.12
N ARG A 117 2.12 -11.02 -15.51
CA ARG A 117 3.31 -10.16 -15.62
C ARG A 117 3.11 -8.79 -14.98
N PHE A 118 1.99 -8.17 -15.27
CA PHE A 118 1.70 -6.81 -14.86
C PHE A 118 0.71 -6.76 -13.72
N ILE A 119 1.03 -5.95 -12.71
CA ILE A 119 0.08 -5.56 -11.67
C ILE A 119 -0.48 -4.21 -12.03
N THR A 120 -1.78 -4.14 -12.29
CA THR A 120 -2.47 -2.86 -12.52
C THR A 120 -3.09 -2.40 -11.21
N VAL A 121 -2.85 -1.14 -10.83
CA VAL A 121 -3.39 -0.55 -9.59
C VAL A 121 -4.26 0.66 -9.94
N TRP A 122 -5.43 0.80 -9.31
CA TRP A 122 -6.28 1.97 -9.48
C TRP A 122 -7.15 2.30 -8.27
N ASN A 123 -7.49 3.58 -8.12
CA ASN A 123 -8.48 4.01 -7.15
C ASN A 123 -9.88 3.66 -7.65
N LYS A 124 -10.72 3.08 -6.79
CA LYS A 124 -12.16 2.88 -7.05
C LYS A 124 -12.91 4.21 -7.04
#